data_AF-A0A0C9WI75-F1
#
_entry.id   AF-A0A0C9WI75-F1
#
_cell.length_a   1.000
_cell.length_b   1.000
_cell.length_c   1.000
_cell.angle_alpha   90.00
_cell.angle_beta   90.00
_cell.angle_gamma   90.00
#
_symmetry.space_group_name_H-M   'P 1'
#
loop_
_entity.id
_entity.type
_entity.pdbx_description
1 polymer ?
#
loop_
_entity_poly.entity_id
_entity_poly.type
_entity_poly.pdbx_seq_one_letter_code
_entity_poly.pdbx_strand_id
1 'polypeptide(L)'
;MCYVACQPFIFTHTCICIDPLSILRVPYQKHYVPSQDILRKIISYFHLVTGIPKNRIKQSLPEVMPKWGKVRVANGGDSIRCASSTRSEELERNSSYYEIEVSLPSKKRQKTAPIFQRELFYGKLEMILVCQLPQDEMWGTIAGTTRILALITPCVTGGKDASVEITKYQTTTTSIITDIQTISCVVGRVLTRGKWGIIDRSGGLVKTEFIVG
;
A
#
# COMPACT_ATOMS: atom_id res chain seq x y z
N MET A 1 -19.22 8.86 25.24
CA MET A 1 -18.78 7.47 24.97
C MET A 1 -19.83 6.82 24.09
N CYS A 2 -19.56 6.71 22.79
CA CYS A 2 -20.46 6.02 21.87
C CYS A 2 -19.71 4.86 21.22
N TYR A 3 -20.06 3.65 21.66
CA TYR A 3 -19.80 2.40 20.96
C TYR A 3 -20.54 2.45 19.62
N VAL A 4 -19.82 2.31 18.50
CA VAL A 4 -20.46 2.00 17.21
C VAL A 4 -20.15 0.55 16.89
N ALA A 5 -21.13 -0.30 17.18
CA ALA A 5 -21.14 -1.70 16.80
C ALA A 5 -21.27 -1.81 15.27
N CYS A 6 -20.28 -2.41 14.60
CA CYS A 6 -20.44 -2.88 13.22
C CYS A 6 -21.27 -4.17 13.24
N GLN A 7 -22.57 -4.05 12.97
CA GLN A 7 -23.42 -5.18 12.58
C GLN A 7 -23.14 -5.57 11.12
N PRO A 8 -23.24 -6.87 10.76
CA PRO A 8 -22.87 -7.35 9.43
C PRO A 8 -24.02 -7.11 8.46
N PHE A 9 -23.97 -6.02 7.71
CA PHE A 9 -24.90 -5.81 6.60
C PHE A 9 -24.31 -6.41 5.32
N ILE A 10 -24.92 -7.52 4.89
CA ILE A 10 -24.74 -8.14 3.58
C ILE A 10 -25.31 -7.16 2.55
N PHE A 11 -24.44 -6.46 1.82
CA PHE A 11 -24.81 -5.74 0.60
C PHE A 11 -24.15 -6.38 -0.62
N THR A 12 -25.01 -6.66 -1.58
CA THR A 12 -24.81 -7.24 -2.91
C THR A 12 -23.54 -6.75 -3.63
N HIS A 13 -22.67 -7.70 -4.00
CA HIS A 13 -21.65 -7.64 -5.06
C HIS A 13 -21.18 -6.26 -5.53
N THR A 14 -20.26 -5.57 -4.84
CA THR A 14 -19.37 -4.55 -5.48
C THR A 14 -18.28 -3.95 -4.59
N CYS A 15 -18.37 -4.09 -3.26
CA CYS A 15 -17.38 -3.54 -2.33
C CYS A 15 -17.16 -4.52 -1.18
N ILE A 16 -15.91 -4.69 -0.72
CA ILE A 16 -15.63 -5.36 0.55
C ILE A 16 -14.89 -4.36 1.44
N CYS A 17 -15.49 -4.05 2.59
CA CYS A 17 -14.82 -3.33 3.67
C CYS A 17 -14.04 -4.38 4.47
N ILE A 18 -12.79 -4.61 4.07
CA ILE A 18 -11.89 -5.56 4.76
C ILE A 18 -11.14 -4.83 5.89
N ASP A 19 -11.07 -3.51 5.83
CA ASP A 19 -10.37 -2.60 6.73
C ASP A 19 -11.16 -1.28 6.79
N PRO A 20 -11.42 -0.67 7.97
CA PRO A 20 -12.21 0.55 8.09
C PRO A 20 -11.72 1.72 7.23
N LEU A 21 -10.45 1.71 6.81
CA LEU A 21 -9.85 2.78 6.02
C LEU A 21 -9.70 2.47 4.51
N SER A 22 -9.89 1.22 4.08
CA SER A 22 -9.61 0.78 2.71
C SER A 22 -10.81 0.09 2.06
N ILE A 23 -11.47 0.79 1.13
CA ILE A 23 -12.65 0.28 0.42
C ILE A 23 -12.22 -0.25 -0.96
N LEU A 24 -12.22 -1.58 -1.13
CA LEU A 24 -11.83 -2.21 -2.39
C LEU A 24 -12.94 -2.13 -3.45
N ARG A 25 -12.55 -1.89 -4.71
CA ARG A 25 -13.46 -1.68 -5.85
C ARG A 25 -12.97 -2.38 -7.10
N VAL A 26 -13.92 -2.69 -7.98
CA VAL A 26 -13.68 -3.37 -9.26
C VAL A 26 -12.63 -2.65 -10.14
N PRO A 27 -11.92 -3.39 -11.03
CA PRO A 27 -12.09 -4.81 -11.35
C PRO A 27 -11.69 -5.76 -10.22
N TYR A 28 -12.39 -6.89 -10.12
CA TYR A 28 -12.19 -7.91 -9.08
C TYR A 28 -11.95 -9.28 -9.73
N GLN A 29 -10.90 -9.97 -9.32
CA GLN A 29 -10.58 -11.33 -9.74
C GLN A 29 -10.49 -12.24 -8.51
N LYS A 30 -11.55 -13.02 -8.29
CA LYS A 30 -11.70 -13.87 -7.09
C LYS A 30 -10.64 -14.96 -6.97
N HIS A 31 -10.32 -15.63 -8.08
CA HIS A 31 -9.44 -16.81 -8.10
C HIS A 31 -8.05 -16.49 -8.66
N TYR A 32 -7.52 -15.30 -8.33
CA TYR A 32 -6.19 -14.92 -8.78
C TYR A 32 -5.11 -15.68 -8.01
N VAL A 33 -4.19 -16.31 -8.72
CA VAL A 33 -3.00 -16.98 -8.18
C VAL A 33 -1.78 -16.11 -8.49
N PRO A 34 -1.07 -15.58 -7.47
CA PRO A 34 0.14 -14.79 -7.70
C PRO A 34 1.21 -15.57 -8.47
N SER A 35 1.91 -14.90 -9.39
CA SER A 35 3.09 -15.48 -10.02
C SER A 35 4.20 -15.75 -9.00
N GLN A 36 5.17 -16.60 -9.35
CA GLN A 36 6.29 -16.91 -8.45
C GLN A 36 7.10 -15.67 -8.04
N ASP A 37 7.20 -14.67 -8.92
CA ASP A 37 7.86 -13.39 -8.61
C ASP A 37 7.08 -12.60 -7.55
N ILE A 38 5.76 -12.45 -7.73
CA ILE A 38 4.90 -11.76 -6.76
C ILE A 38 4.92 -12.52 -5.42
N LEU A 39 4.82 -13.85 -5.45
CA LEU A 39 4.85 -14.68 -4.25
C LEU A 39 6.15 -14.49 -3.45
N ARG A 40 7.32 -14.42 -4.11
CA ARG A 40 8.60 -14.12 -3.43
C ARG A 40 8.60 -12.76 -2.74
N LYS A 41 7.97 -11.76 -3.33
CA LYS A 41 7.82 -10.42 -2.74
C LYS A 41 6.89 -10.45 -1.53
N ILE A 42 5.78 -11.16 -1.60
CA ILE A 42 4.85 -11.37 -0.48
C ILE A 42 5.55 -12.08 0.68
N ILE A 43 6.27 -13.16 0.39
CA ILE A 43 7.07 -13.89 1.39
C ILE A 43 8.11 -12.97 2.05
N SER A 44 8.78 -12.13 1.26
CA SER A 44 9.78 -11.20 1.79
C SER A 44 9.17 -10.10 2.65
N TYR A 45 7.98 -9.60 2.29
CA TYR A 45 7.21 -8.67 3.11
C TYR A 45 6.82 -9.30 4.45
N PHE A 46 6.20 -10.49 4.46
CA PHE A 46 5.81 -11.15 5.71
C PHE A 46 7.02 -11.48 6.58
N HIS A 47 8.13 -11.91 5.99
CA HIS A 47 9.38 -12.14 6.73
C HIS A 47 9.88 -10.85 7.40
N LEU A 48 9.84 -9.73 6.68
CA LEU A 48 10.26 -8.43 7.21
C LEU A 48 9.41 -8.01 8.42
N VAL A 49 8.08 -8.15 8.35
CA VAL A 49 7.17 -7.64 9.39
C VAL A 49 6.97 -8.63 10.56
N THR A 50 7.19 -9.92 10.36
CA THR A 50 6.96 -10.96 11.39
C THR A 50 8.24 -11.61 11.92
N GLY A 51 9.35 -11.52 11.20
CA GLY A 51 10.58 -12.27 11.48
C GLY A 51 10.51 -13.77 11.16
N ILE A 52 9.34 -14.30 10.77
CA ILE A 52 9.15 -15.74 10.49
C ILE A 52 10.03 -16.16 9.30
N PRO A 53 10.68 -17.34 9.34
CA PRO A 53 11.47 -17.84 8.21
C PRO A 53 10.67 -17.96 6.91
N LYS A 54 11.25 -17.50 5.79
CA LYS A 54 10.62 -17.46 4.46
C LYS A 54 10.02 -18.80 4.00
N ASN A 55 10.69 -19.92 4.30
CA ASN A 55 10.19 -21.25 3.94
C ASN A 55 8.90 -21.62 4.68
N ARG A 56 8.78 -21.26 5.97
CA ARG A 56 7.55 -21.48 6.73
C ARG A 56 6.41 -20.61 6.22
N ILE A 57 6.70 -19.34 5.93
CA ILE A 57 5.73 -18.43 5.31
C ILE A 57 5.21 -19.02 3.99
N LYS A 58 6.11 -19.47 3.11
CA LYS A 58 5.72 -20.05 1.81
C LYS A 58 4.77 -21.24 1.95
N GLN A 59 4.97 -22.08 2.96
CA GLN A 59 4.13 -23.27 3.20
C GLN A 59 2.75 -22.92 3.78
N SER A 60 2.64 -21.79 4.47
CA SER A 60 1.42 -21.38 5.19
C SER A 60 0.56 -20.37 4.40
N LEU A 61 1.13 -19.68 3.41
CA LEU A 61 0.38 -18.72 2.59
C LEU A 61 -0.72 -19.40 1.77
N PRO A 62 -1.89 -18.74 1.61
CA PRO A 62 -2.92 -19.23 0.70
C PRO A 62 -2.44 -19.18 -0.76
N GLU A 63 -2.79 -20.19 -1.53
CA GLU A 63 -2.47 -20.26 -2.97
C GLU A 63 -3.22 -19.18 -3.77
N VAL A 64 -4.49 -18.96 -3.42
CA VAL A 64 -5.36 -17.97 -4.05
C VAL A 64 -5.39 -16.69 -3.24
N MET A 65 -5.13 -15.57 -3.91
CA MET A 65 -5.17 -14.23 -3.31
C MET A 65 -6.01 -13.32 -4.22
N PRO A 66 -7.28 -13.05 -3.88
CA PRO A 66 -8.16 -12.26 -4.74
C PRO A 66 -7.54 -10.90 -5.09
N LYS A 67 -7.57 -10.57 -6.39
CA LYS A 67 -6.98 -9.34 -6.92
C LYS A 67 -8.03 -8.26 -7.14
N TRP A 68 -7.68 -7.02 -6.77
CA TRP A 68 -8.51 -5.84 -6.97
C TRP A 68 -7.77 -4.78 -7.79
N GLY A 69 -8.52 -4.03 -8.58
CA GLY A 69 -7.99 -2.99 -9.47
C GLY A 69 -8.19 -1.56 -8.99
N LYS A 70 -8.87 -1.36 -7.86
CA LYS A 70 -9.09 -0.04 -7.27
C LYS A 70 -9.25 -0.13 -5.76
N VAL A 71 -8.74 0.87 -5.06
CA VAL A 71 -9.00 1.13 -3.64
C VAL A 71 -9.50 2.57 -3.49
N ARG A 72 -10.39 2.79 -2.53
CA ARG A 72 -10.74 4.12 -2.04
C ARG A 72 -10.33 4.22 -0.58
N VAL A 73 -9.54 5.25 -0.25
CA VAL A 73 -9.26 5.63 1.13
C VAL A 73 -10.57 6.16 1.74
N ALA A 74 -10.94 5.68 2.92
CA ALA A 74 -12.22 5.98 3.56
C ALA A 74 -12.37 7.48 3.92
N ASN A 75 -13.53 7.84 4.51
CA ASN A 75 -13.80 9.20 5.03
C ASN A 75 -13.67 10.33 3.99
N GLY A 76 -14.10 10.06 2.75
CA GLY A 76 -14.03 11.06 1.67
C GLY A 76 -12.70 11.09 0.92
N GLY A 77 -11.75 10.22 1.28
CA GLY A 77 -10.43 10.15 0.67
C GLY A 77 -10.41 9.74 -0.81
N ASP A 78 -9.17 9.68 -1.33
CA ASP A 78 -8.91 9.45 -2.74
C ASP A 78 -9.27 8.05 -3.23
N SER A 79 -9.53 7.93 -4.53
CA SER A 79 -9.70 6.65 -5.22
C SER A 79 -8.51 6.36 -6.13
N ILE A 80 -7.75 5.34 -5.79
CA ILE A 80 -6.51 4.93 -6.46
C ILE A 80 -6.81 3.76 -7.38
N ARG A 81 -6.43 3.86 -8.66
CA ARG A 81 -6.61 2.78 -9.64
C ARG A 81 -5.27 2.09 -9.85
N CYS A 82 -5.26 0.75 -9.80
CA CYS A 82 -4.05 -0.01 -10.08
C CYS A 82 -3.65 0.14 -11.56
N ALA A 83 -2.34 0.24 -11.81
CA ALA A 83 -1.79 0.30 -13.17
C ALA A 83 -2.12 -0.95 -13.99
N SER A 84 -2.16 -2.13 -13.36
CA SER A 84 -2.60 -3.37 -14.02
C SER A 84 -4.07 -3.35 -14.48
N SER A 85 -4.84 -2.33 -14.12
CA SER A 85 -6.25 -2.15 -14.45
C SER A 85 -6.52 -0.97 -15.40
N THR A 86 -5.49 -0.23 -15.82
CA THR A 86 -5.60 0.86 -16.81
C THR A 86 -5.37 0.35 -18.23
N ARG A 87 -6.18 0.82 -19.19
CA ARG A 87 -6.09 0.42 -20.61
C ARG A 87 -5.12 1.26 -21.45
N SER A 88 -4.59 2.38 -20.92
CA SER A 88 -3.63 3.25 -21.62
C SER A 88 -2.82 4.09 -20.64
N GLU A 89 -1.50 4.20 -20.83
CA GLU A 89 -0.57 4.84 -19.89
C GLU A 89 -0.38 6.37 -20.10
N GLU A 90 -0.77 6.93 -21.26
CA GLU A 90 -0.29 8.27 -21.68
C GLU A 90 -1.33 9.39 -21.78
N LEU A 91 -2.63 9.10 -21.94
CA LEU A 91 -3.65 10.15 -22.19
C LEU A 91 -4.78 10.21 -21.15
N GLU A 92 -4.87 9.23 -20.26
CA GLU A 92 -5.88 9.23 -19.19
C GLU A 92 -5.34 9.87 -17.89
N ARG A 93 -6.26 10.35 -17.04
CA ARG A 93 -5.95 10.74 -15.66
C ARG A 93 -5.41 9.51 -14.91
N ASN A 94 -4.10 9.35 -14.89
CA ASN A 94 -3.44 8.23 -14.25
C ASN A 94 -3.42 8.42 -12.73
N SER A 95 -4.41 7.85 -12.05
CA SER A 95 -4.53 7.84 -10.59
C SER A 95 -3.91 6.60 -9.94
N SER A 96 -2.89 6.00 -10.57
CA SER A 96 -2.11 4.92 -9.97
C SER A 96 -0.95 5.43 -9.11
N TYR A 97 -0.67 6.73 -9.13
CA TYR A 97 0.44 7.29 -8.35
C TYR A 97 -0.02 7.70 -6.97
N TYR A 98 0.82 7.41 -5.98
CA TYR A 98 0.47 7.57 -4.59
C TYR A 98 1.63 8.16 -3.76
N GLU A 99 1.30 8.58 -2.55
CA GLU A 99 2.23 8.91 -1.48
C GLU A 99 2.16 7.87 -0.34
N ILE A 100 3.31 7.52 0.24
CA ILE A 100 3.44 6.74 1.48
C ILE A 100 4.17 7.63 2.49
N GLU A 101 3.67 7.64 3.71
CA GLU A 101 4.28 8.30 4.86
C GLU A 101 4.79 7.25 5.86
N VAL A 102 6.07 7.32 6.23
CA VAL A 102 6.68 6.43 7.23
C VAL A 102 7.44 7.25 8.27
N SER A 103 7.26 6.91 9.54
CA SER A 103 8.09 7.42 10.63
C SER A 103 9.29 6.49 10.83
N LEU A 104 10.49 6.94 10.44
CA LEU A 104 11.73 6.17 10.54
C LEU A 104 12.67 6.75 11.61
N PRO A 105 13.41 5.93 12.36
CA PRO A 105 14.42 6.45 13.28
C PRO A 105 15.46 7.26 12.51
N SER A 106 15.83 8.42 13.05
CA SER A 106 16.76 9.34 12.42
C SER A 106 18.10 8.65 12.18
N LYS A 107 18.61 8.77 10.95
CA LYS A 107 19.91 8.21 10.55
C LYS A 107 21.11 8.93 11.21
N LYS A 108 20.86 10.04 11.91
CA LYS A 108 21.91 10.76 12.65
C LYS A 108 22.31 9.97 13.89
N ARG A 109 23.62 9.76 14.09
CA ARG A 109 24.15 9.07 15.27
C ARG A 109 23.80 9.86 16.52
N GLN A 110 22.94 9.31 17.38
CA GLN A 110 22.46 9.97 18.61
C GLN A 110 22.84 9.16 19.86
N LYS A 111 23.18 9.87 20.94
CA LYS A 111 23.48 9.28 22.27
C LYS A 111 22.22 9.04 23.12
N THR A 112 21.08 9.56 22.69
CA THR A 112 19.78 9.50 23.38
C THR A 112 18.80 8.62 22.63
N ALA A 113 17.58 8.45 23.19
CA ALA A 113 16.50 7.71 22.56
C ALA A 113 16.29 8.15 21.09
N PRO A 114 16.00 7.20 20.17
CA PRO A 114 15.93 7.48 18.74
C PRO A 114 14.81 8.48 18.43
N ILE A 115 15.17 9.60 17.80
CA ILE A 115 14.19 10.53 17.24
C ILE A 115 13.65 9.95 15.94
N PHE A 116 12.33 9.80 15.82
CA PHE A 116 11.70 9.39 14.56
C PHE A 116 11.46 10.60 13.66
N GLN A 117 11.82 10.46 12.38
CA GLN A 117 11.62 11.46 11.35
C GLN A 117 10.63 10.93 10.30
N ARG A 118 9.70 11.79 9.92
CA ARG A 118 8.78 11.58 8.80
C ARG A 118 9.58 11.52 7.50
N GLU A 119 9.48 10.41 6.77
CA GLU A 119 9.97 10.27 5.39
C GLU A 119 8.76 10.01 4.47
N LEU A 120 8.69 10.76 3.36
CA LEU A 120 7.69 10.57 2.31
C LEU A 120 8.28 9.82 1.12
N PHE A 121 7.50 8.90 0.59
CA PHE A 121 7.83 8.12 -0.59
C PHE A 121 6.70 8.21 -1.60
N TYR A 122 7.08 8.16 -2.88
CA TYR A 122 6.12 8.20 -3.97
C TYR A 122 6.29 6.96 -4.83
N GLY A 123 5.21 6.50 -5.45
CA GLY A 123 5.29 5.33 -6.33
C GLY A 123 4.04 5.12 -7.17
N LYS A 124 4.07 4.04 -7.94
CA LYS A 124 2.96 3.55 -8.76
C LYS A 124 2.35 2.32 -8.09
N LEU A 125 1.05 2.33 -7.84
CA LEU A 125 0.28 1.18 -7.37
C LEU A 125 0.02 0.25 -8.55
N GLU A 126 0.69 -0.90 -8.57
CA GLU A 126 0.60 -1.87 -9.66
C GLU A 126 -0.60 -2.79 -9.50
N MET A 127 -0.82 -3.27 -8.27
CA MET A 127 -1.80 -4.33 -7.97
C MET A 127 -2.20 -4.33 -6.49
N ILE A 128 -3.45 -4.68 -6.19
CA ILE A 128 -3.93 -4.96 -4.84
C ILE A 128 -4.29 -6.45 -4.72
N LEU A 129 -3.84 -7.10 -3.66
CA LEU A 129 -4.10 -8.49 -3.34
C LEU A 129 -4.70 -8.61 -1.93
N VAL A 130 -5.66 -9.51 -1.77
CA VAL A 130 -6.21 -9.86 -0.46
C VAL A 130 -5.64 -11.21 -0.04
N CYS A 131 -4.95 -11.25 1.10
CA CYS A 131 -4.35 -12.44 1.67
C CYS A 131 -5.07 -12.80 2.97
N GLN A 132 -5.81 -13.90 2.98
CA GLN A 132 -6.41 -14.44 4.20
C GLN A 132 -5.40 -15.36 4.87
N LEU A 133 -4.88 -14.94 6.03
CA LEU A 133 -3.92 -15.74 6.77
C LEU A 133 -4.65 -16.88 7.51
N PRO A 134 -4.07 -18.09 7.55
CA PRO A 134 -4.67 -19.18 8.29
C PRO A 134 -4.64 -18.90 9.80
N GLN A 135 -5.53 -19.57 10.54
CA GLN A 135 -5.51 -19.61 12.00
C GLN A 135 -4.40 -20.57 12.46
N ASP A 136 -3.14 -20.10 12.42
CA ASP A 136 -1.96 -20.86 12.84
C ASP A 136 -1.13 -19.99 13.81
N GLU A 137 -0.71 -20.58 14.93
CA GLU A 137 0.07 -19.91 15.98
C GLU A 137 1.35 -19.26 15.47
N MET A 138 1.92 -19.77 14.37
CA MET A 138 3.11 -19.16 13.76
C MET A 138 2.90 -17.70 13.38
N TRP A 139 1.67 -17.31 13.05
CA TRP A 139 1.31 -15.94 12.68
C TRP A 139 1.07 -15.04 13.89
N GLY A 140 1.12 -15.56 15.11
CA GLY A 140 0.96 -14.78 16.33
C GLY A 140 -0.31 -13.93 16.31
N THR A 141 -0.15 -12.61 16.54
CA THR A 141 -1.26 -11.65 16.60
C THR A 141 -1.98 -11.44 15.26
N ILE A 142 -1.38 -11.88 14.14
CA ILE A 142 -1.96 -11.73 12.80
C ILE A 142 -2.60 -13.03 12.27
N ALA A 143 -2.63 -14.10 13.09
CA ALA A 143 -3.31 -15.35 12.76
C ALA A 143 -4.80 -15.13 12.45
N GLY A 144 -5.32 -15.80 11.43
CA GLY A 144 -6.72 -15.68 11.01
C GLY A 144 -7.14 -14.31 10.45
N THR A 145 -6.21 -13.36 10.35
CA THR A 145 -6.52 -12.00 9.86
C THR A 145 -6.47 -11.93 8.33
N THR A 146 -7.21 -10.98 7.77
CA THR A 146 -7.09 -10.64 6.36
C THR A 146 -6.13 -9.47 6.19
N ARG A 147 -5.14 -9.62 5.30
CA ARG A 147 -4.16 -8.58 4.95
C ARG A 147 -4.41 -8.10 3.53
N ILE A 148 -4.48 -6.79 3.35
CA ILE A 148 -4.62 -6.17 2.04
C ILE A 148 -3.23 -5.69 1.62
N LEU A 149 -2.67 -6.36 0.62
CA LEU A 149 -1.30 -6.14 0.14
C LEU A 149 -1.32 -5.28 -1.12
N ALA A 150 -0.41 -4.32 -1.18
CA ALA A 150 -0.18 -3.48 -2.34
C ALA A 150 1.15 -3.85 -2.99
N LEU A 151 1.13 -4.24 -4.27
CA LEU A 151 2.32 -4.27 -5.11
C LEU A 151 2.54 -2.86 -5.64
N ILE A 152 3.68 -2.29 -5.31
CA ILE A 152 4.01 -0.91 -5.63
C ILE A 152 5.37 -0.82 -6.31
N THR A 153 5.54 0.15 -7.20
CA THR A 153 6.80 0.48 -7.87
C THR A 153 7.25 1.86 -7.40
N PRO A 154 8.24 1.96 -6.50
CA PRO A 154 8.69 3.24 -5.95
C PRO A 154 9.39 4.14 -6.98
N CYS A 155 9.18 5.44 -6.85
CA CYS A 155 9.88 6.48 -7.61
C CYS A 155 11.17 6.89 -6.90
N VAL A 156 12.26 7.10 -7.65
CA VAL A 156 13.53 7.59 -7.09
C VAL A 156 13.49 9.12 -7.00
N THR A 157 13.01 9.62 -5.86
CA THR A 157 12.90 11.07 -5.57
C THR A 157 14.04 11.62 -4.72
N GLY A 158 14.92 10.76 -4.20
CA GLY A 158 15.99 11.14 -3.29
C GLY A 158 15.52 11.55 -1.89
N GLY A 159 14.33 11.11 -1.47
CA GLY A 159 13.76 11.44 -0.15
C GLY A 159 13.19 12.86 -0.05
N LYS A 160 12.99 13.53 -1.18
CA LYS A 160 12.37 14.86 -1.24
C LYS A 160 10.86 14.78 -1.03
N ASP A 161 10.33 15.83 -0.39
CA ASP A 161 8.92 16.00 -0.08
C ASP A 161 8.27 16.92 -1.13
N ALA A 162 7.32 16.38 -1.89
CA ALA A 162 6.63 17.12 -2.96
C ALA A 162 5.61 18.16 -2.44
N SER A 163 5.25 18.09 -1.15
CA SER A 163 4.41 19.09 -0.48
C SER A 163 5.20 20.35 -0.11
N VAL A 164 6.53 20.23 0.03
CA VAL A 164 7.42 21.32 0.47
C VAL A 164 8.28 21.86 -0.67
N GLU A 165 8.74 21.01 -1.58
CA GLU A 165 9.61 21.40 -2.69
C GLU A 165 9.26 20.73 -4.02
N ILE A 166 9.76 21.32 -5.11
CA ILE A 166 9.61 20.74 -6.45
C ILE A 166 10.37 19.40 -6.48
N THR A 167 9.61 18.31 -6.43
CA THR A 167 10.13 16.96 -6.44
C THR A 167 9.97 16.33 -7.82
N LYS A 168 11.06 15.78 -8.36
CA LYS A 168 11.11 15.14 -9.68
C LYS A 168 11.78 13.78 -9.58
N TYR A 169 11.40 12.87 -10.47
CA TYR A 169 12.08 11.59 -10.67
C TYR A 169 12.24 11.28 -12.17
N GLN A 170 13.22 10.43 -12.49
CA GLN A 170 13.43 9.90 -13.85
C GLN A 170 13.32 8.38 -13.89
N THR A 171 13.65 7.72 -12.78
CA THR A 171 13.69 6.27 -12.66
C THR A 171 12.82 5.81 -11.51
N THR A 172 12.43 4.54 -11.60
CA THR A 172 11.76 3.80 -10.53
C THR A 172 12.65 2.66 -10.05
N THR A 173 12.38 2.14 -8.87
CA THR A 173 13.05 0.94 -8.36
C THR A 173 12.23 -0.32 -8.66
N THR A 174 12.76 -1.49 -8.29
CA THR A 174 12.02 -2.75 -8.34
C THR A 174 10.77 -2.68 -7.49
N SER A 175 9.67 -3.24 -8.00
CA SER A 175 8.41 -3.29 -7.27
C SER A 175 8.52 -4.10 -5.97
N ILE A 176 7.85 -3.66 -4.92
CA ILE A 176 7.82 -4.31 -3.60
C ILE A 176 6.37 -4.53 -3.14
N ILE A 177 6.18 -5.42 -2.15
CA ILE A 177 4.90 -5.61 -1.46
C ILE A 177 4.91 -4.82 -0.16
N THR A 178 3.83 -4.11 0.12
CA THR A 178 3.57 -3.42 1.39
C THR A 178 2.11 -3.63 1.82
N ASP A 179 1.76 -3.23 3.04
CA ASP A 179 0.38 -3.13 3.48
C ASP A 179 -0.30 -1.92 2.80
N ILE A 180 -1.54 -2.07 2.33
CA ILE A 180 -2.29 -0.98 1.69
C ILE A 180 -2.43 0.24 2.60
N GLN A 181 -2.45 0.04 3.93
CA GLN A 181 -2.58 1.10 4.92
C GLN A 181 -1.40 2.08 4.92
N THR A 182 -0.28 1.70 4.31
CA THR A 182 0.86 2.60 4.12
C THR A 182 0.57 3.71 3.09
N ILE A 183 -0.40 3.51 2.20
CA ILE A 183 -0.73 4.46 1.13
C ILE A 183 -1.68 5.53 1.64
N SER A 184 -1.24 6.80 1.62
CA SER A 184 -1.98 7.93 2.18
C SER A 184 -2.96 8.57 1.17
N CYS A 185 -2.47 8.92 -0.01
CA CYS A 185 -3.25 9.69 -0.99
C CYS A 185 -2.78 9.49 -2.44
N VAL A 186 -3.55 10.05 -3.40
CA VAL A 186 -3.19 10.07 -4.83
C VAL A 186 -2.42 11.33 -5.16
N VAL A 187 -1.24 11.16 -5.76
CA VAL A 187 -0.46 12.26 -6.31
C VAL A 187 -0.62 12.35 -7.83
N GLY A 188 -0.60 13.57 -8.35
CA GLY A 188 -0.48 13.82 -9.77
C GLY A 188 0.98 13.72 -10.22
N ARG A 189 1.18 13.59 -11.54
CA ARG A 189 2.51 13.75 -12.14
C ARG A 189 2.42 14.47 -13.48
N VAL A 190 3.46 15.23 -13.82
CA VAL A 190 3.59 15.93 -15.10
C VAL A 190 4.95 15.64 -15.71
N LEU A 191 4.98 15.25 -16.98
CA LEU A 191 6.22 15.07 -17.71
C LEU A 191 6.71 16.43 -18.21
N THR A 192 7.95 16.80 -17.90
CA THR A 192 8.55 18.04 -18.37
C THR A 192 10.05 17.84 -18.53
N ARG A 193 10.56 18.14 -19.73
CA ARG A 193 11.99 18.06 -20.06
C ARG A 193 12.63 16.70 -19.69
N GLY A 194 11.92 15.60 -19.99
CA GLY A 194 12.39 14.24 -19.73
C GLY A 194 12.43 13.84 -18.23
N LYS A 195 11.74 14.58 -17.36
CA LYS A 195 11.59 14.26 -15.94
C LYS A 195 10.12 14.31 -15.54
N TRP A 196 9.68 13.39 -14.68
CA TRP A 196 8.37 13.44 -14.07
C TRP A 196 8.44 14.34 -12.83
N GLY A 197 7.67 15.42 -12.80
CA GLY A 197 7.40 16.20 -11.60
C GLY A 197 6.20 15.62 -10.86
N ILE A 198 6.29 15.51 -9.54
CA ILE A 198 5.19 15.09 -8.68
C ILE A 198 4.36 16.32 -8.31
N ILE A 199 3.04 16.18 -8.38
CA ILE A 199 2.07 17.19 -7.97
C ILE A 199 1.33 16.61 -6.77
N ASP A 200 1.75 17.00 -5.58
CA ASP A 200 1.01 16.64 -4.37
C ASP A 200 -0.26 17.50 -4.25
N ARG A 201 -1.38 16.84 -3.93
CA ARG A 201 -2.69 17.45 -3.71
C ARG A 201 -3.22 17.19 -2.30
N SER A 202 -2.40 16.58 -1.43
CA SER A 202 -2.74 16.15 -0.08
C SER A 202 -3.18 17.30 0.84
N GLY A 203 -2.88 18.57 0.48
CA GLY A 203 -3.51 19.75 1.08
C GLY A 203 -3.45 19.78 2.62
N GLY A 204 -2.43 19.18 3.23
CA GLY A 204 -2.25 19.10 4.69
C GLY A 204 -3.26 18.21 5.43
N LEU A 205 -4.03 17.34 4.77
CA LEU A 205 -5.11 16.56 5.39
C LEU A 205 -4.90 15.04 5.31
N VAL A 206 -4.96 14.46 6.52
CA VAL A 206 -5.02 13.05 6.94
C VAL A 206 -3.68 12.37 7.25
N LYS A 207 -3.51 12.07 8.54
CA LYS A 207 -2.35 11.42 9.17
C LYS A 207 -2.68 9.98 9.53
N THR A 208 -1.84 9.03 9.16
CA THR A 208 -1.89 7.64 9.67
C THR A 208 -0.75 7.43 10.65
N GLU A 209 -1.06 7.23 11.92
CA GLU A 209 -0.10 6.79 12.94
C GLU A 209 -0.02 5.26 12.96
N PHE A 210 1.17 4.71 12.79
CA PHE A 210 1.43 3.29 13.06
C PHE A 210 1.57 3.10 14.57
N ILE A 211 0.55 2.51 15.19
CA ILE A 211 0.66 2.01 16.56
C ILE A 211 1.30 0.63 16.49
N VAL A 212 2.50 0.50 17.03
CA VAL A 212 3.12 -0.81 17.29
C VAL A 212 2.34 -1.42 18.46
N GLY A 213 1.53 -2.44 18.16
CA GLY A 213 0.87 -3.30 19.15
C GLY A 213 1.45 -4.70 19.10
#